data_AF-A0A6Y3UWE1-F1
#
_entry.id   AF-A0A6Y3UWE1-F1
#
_cell.length_a   1.000
_cell.length_b   1.000
_cell.length_c   1.000
_cell.angle_alpha   90.00
_cell.angle_beta   90.00
_cell.angle_gamma   90.00
#
_symmetry.space_group_name_H-M   'P 1'
#
loop_
_entity.id
_entity.type
_entity.pdbx_description
1 polymer ?
#
loop_
_entity_poly.entity_id
_entity_poly.type
_entity_poly.pdbx_seq_one_letter_code
_entity_poly.pdbx_strand_id
1 'polypeptide(L)'
;MNQSGSHVPVKGTQQVAVIDSNGKNTTIESVTLKDISKYVKDDIGFSYQGYFRSGWATGNHGSPETYAAGSLGRFGNETSGWFDLTLNQRVYNQDGKTATAVVTYDGNVGEQYNDAWFGDSDNENIMQFSDIFLTTRGFLPFAPDADFWVGKHKLPQYEIQMLDWKTLTADVAAGVGIENWLLGPGMLDVSLSRDDVDVYSRNFEHTTQMNTNSIDLRYRNIPLWKDGTLSLMAKYSSPNKTDQQKDNENNDSYFEMKDSWMLTS
;
A
#
# COMPACT_ATOMS: atom_id res chain seq x y z
N MET A 1 -61.39 -7.29 -0.27
CA MET A 1 -60.43 -8.39 -0.46
C MET A 1 -59.10 -7.97 0.15
N ASN A 2 -58.81 -8.39 1.37
CA ASN A 2 -57.49 -8.21 1.99
C ASN A 2 -56.76 -9.54 1.91
N GLN A 3 -55.68 -9.62 1.12
CA GLN A 3 -54.72 -10.71 1.23
C GLN A 3 -53.65 -10.29 2.24
N SER A 4 -53.71 -10.88 3.43
CA SER A 4 -52.63 -10.83 4.41
C SER A 4 -51.57 -11.87 4.02
N GLY A 5 -50.50 -11.43 3.36
CA GLY A 5 -49.32 -12.26 3.15
C GLY A 5 -48.54 -12.39 4.46
N SER A 6 -48.52 -13.58 5.05
CA SER A 6 -47.66 -13.86 6.20
C SER A 6 -46.18 -13.80 5.76
N HIS A 7 -45.45 -12.80 6.23
CA HIS A 7 -44.00 -12.77 6.12
C HIS A 7 -43.43 -13.83 7.06
N VAL A 8 -42.98 -14.96 6.50
CA VAL A 8 -42.23 -15.97 7.25
C VAL A 8 -40.76 -15.54 7.23
N PRO A 9 -40.16 -15.11 8.36
CA PRO A 9 -38.74 -14.87 8.42
C PRO A 9 -38.00 -16.21 8.25
N VAL A 10 -37.28 -16.37 7.15
CA VAL A 10 -36.39 -17.52 6.94
C VAL A 10 -35.25 -17.40 7.96
N LYS A 11 -35.27 -18.24 9.01
CA LYS A 11 -34.11 -18.42 9.89
C LYS A 11 -33.05 -19.20 9.11
N GLY A 12 -32.10 -18.49 8.53
CA GLY A 12 -31.00 -19.06 7.75
C GLY A 12 -29.95 -19.76 8.60
N THR A 13 -30.30 -20.88 9.23
CA THR A 13 -29.33 -21.85 9.75
C THR A 13 -29.30 -23.03 8.80
N GLN A 14 -28.27 -23.14 7.97
CA GLN A 14 -28.03 -24.33 7.16
C GLN A 14 -27.23 -25.32 8.01
N GLN A 15 -27.52 -26.61 7.86
CA GLN A 15 -26.79 -27.67 8.55
C GLN A 15 -25.84 -28.33 7.54
N VAL A 16 -24.57 -28.46 7.88
CA VAL A 16 -23.59 -29.19 7.06
C VAL A 16 -23.19 -30.45 7.80
N ALA A 17 -23.18 -31.56 7.08
CA ALA A 17 -22.68 -32.83 7.56
C ALA A 17 -21.15 -32.84 7.37
N VAL A 18 -20.41 -32.76 8.48
CA VAL A 18 -18.97 -32.97 8.48
C VAL A 18 -18.72 -34.46 8.65
N ILE A 19 -18.04 -35.07 7.69
CA ILE A 19 -17.63 -36.47 7.75
C ILE A 19 -16.16 -36.49 8.11
N ASP A 20 -15.81 -37.12 9.24
CA ASP A 20 -14.42 -37.40 9.60
C ASP A 20 -13.69 -38.07 8.42
N SER A 21 -12.44 -37.69 8.18
CA SER A 21 -11.45 -38.38 7.34
C SER A 21 -11.48 -39.92 7.37
N ASN A 22 -11.97 -40.55 8.44
CA ASN A 22 -12.13 -42.00 8.58
C ASN A 22 -13.53 -42.55 8.26
N GLY A 23 -14.47 -41.71 7.82
CA GLY A 23 -15.81 -42.09 7.32
C GLY A 23 -16.77 -42.69 8.35
N LYS A 24 -16.42 -42.70 9.64
CA LYS A 24 -17.19 -43.44 10.67
C LYS A 24 -18.20 -42.60 11.46
N ASN A 25 -18.01 -41.29 11.56
CA ASN A 25 -18.90 -40.41 12.32
C ASN A 25 -19.29 -39.20 11.46
N THR A 26 -20.59 -38.97 11.32
CA THR A 26 -21.16 -37.77 10.71
C THR A 26 -21.62 -36.84 11.81
N THR A 27 -20.96 -35.70 11.95
CA THR A 27 -21.40 -34.63 12.85
C THR A 27 -22.16 -33.58 12.06
N ILE A 28 -23.38 -33.28 12.52
CA ILE A 28 -24.19 -32.22 11.93
C ILE A 28 -23.85 -30.93 12.66
N GLU A 29 -23.16 -30.03 11.97
CA GLU A 29 -22.83 -28.71 12.51
C GLU A 29 -23.80 -27.68 11.96
N SER A 30 -24.29 -26.81 12.84
CA SER A 30 -25.06 -25.64 12.44
C SER A 30 -24.10 -24.59 11.93
N VAL A 31 -24.16 -24.28 10.63
CA VAL A 31 -23.30 -23.29 9.99
C VAL A 31 -24.15 -22.10 9.60
N THR A 32 -23.65 -20.90 9.89
CA THR A 32 -24.31 -19.67 9.48
C THR A 32 -23.90 -19.30 8.05
N LEU A 33 -24.68 -18.47 7.37
CA LEU A 33 -24.26 -17.87 6.09
C LEU A 33 -22.95 -17.07 6.23
N LYS A 34 -22.66 -16.55 7.42
CA LYS A 34 -21.40 -15.87 7.73
C LYS A 34 -20.22 -16.83 7.70
N ASP A 35 -20.41 -18.05 8.22
CA ASP A 35 -19.37 -19.09 8.23
C ASP A 35 -19.12 -19.64 6.82
N ILE A 36 -20.18 -19.85 6.04
CA ILE A 36 -20.07 -20.25 4.62
C ILE A 36 -19.41 -19.14 3.81
N SER A 37 -19.82 -17.88 3.99
CA SER A 37 -19.18 -16.74 3.33
C SER A 37 -17.71 -16.60 3.72
N LYS A 38 -17.37 -16.84 5.00
CA LYS A 38 -16.00 -16.84 5.47
C LYS A 38 -15.20 -17.97 4.84
N TYR A 39 -15.71 -19.21 4.84
CA TYR A 39 -15.06 -20.35 4.19
C TYR A 39 -14.84 -20.11 2.71
N VAL A 40 -15.86 -19.61 1.99
CA VAL A 40 -15.75 -19.31 0.55
C VAL A 40 -14.74 -18.20 0.30
N LYS A 41 -14.70 -17.14 1.12
CA LYS A 41 -13.67 -16.10 1.03
C LYS A 41 -12.27 -16.65 1.31
N ASP A 42 -12.16 -17.45 2.36
CA ASP A 42 -10.90 -18.06 2.80
C ASP A 42 -10.40 -19.06 1.75
N ASP A 43 -11.30 -19.77 1.05
CA ASP A 43 -10.98 -20.72 -0.02
C ASP A 43 -10.59 -20.01 -1.33
N ILE A 44 -11.41 -19.06 -1.79
CA ILE A 44 -11.14 -18.22 -2.98
C ILE A 44 -9.84 -17.42 -2.79
N GLY A 45 -9.54 -17.00 -1.56
CA GLY A 45 -8.33 -16.23 -1.25
C GLY A 45 -8.35 -14.81 -1.82
N PHE A 46 -9.52 -14.31 -2.23
CA PHE A 46 -9.70 -12.95 -2.69
C PHE A 46 -10.17 -12.06 -1.54
N SER A 47 -9.55 -10.88 -1.40
CA SER A 47 -10.01 -9.83 -0.49
C SER A 47 -9.76 -8.45 -1.08
N TYR A 48 -10.49 -7.46 -0.60
CA TYR A 48 -10.26 -6.07 -0.91
C TYR A 48 -10.20 -5.25 0.37
N GLN A 49 -9.44 -4.16 0.32
CA GLN A 49 -9.36 -3.17 1.38
C GLN A 49 -9.04 -1.81 0.75
N GLY A 50 -9.17 -0.74 1.52
CA GLY A 50 -8.93 0.58 0.98
C GLY A 50 -9.27 1.70 1.92
N TYR A 51 -9.09 2.90 1.41
CA TYR A 51 -9.47 4.16 2.03
C TYR A 51 -10.25 4.97 0.98
N PHE A 52 -11.24 5.74 1.42
CA PHE A 52 -11.79 6.77 0.55
C PHE A 52 -12.26 7.96 1.38
N ARG A 53 -12.24 9.13 0.75
CA ARG A 53 -12.91 10.34 1.21
C ARG A 53 -13.64 10.97 0.04
N SER A 54 -14.78 11.56 0.36
CA SER A 54 -15.53 12.47 -0.50
C SER A 54 -16.45 13.28 0.40
N GLY A 55 -16.85 14.45 -0.06
CA GLY A 55 -17.73 15.31 0.69
C GLY A 55 -18.43 16.34 -0.18
N TRP A 56 -18.77 17.43 0.48
CA TRP A 56 -19.32 18.61 -0.16
C TRP A 56 -18.88 19.81 0.66
N ALA A 57 -18.41 20.85 -0.03
CA ALA A 57 -18.00 22.10 0.59
C ALA A 57 -18.52 23.28 -0.22
N THR A 58 -18.63 24.44 0.43
CA THR A 58 -18.98 25.70 -0.21
C THR A 58 -18.18 26.83 0.42
N GLY A 59 -17.80 27.82 -0.40
CA GLY A 59 -17.13 29.04 0.04
C GLY A 59 -18.08 30.23 0.02
N ASN A 60 -17.78 31.25 0.82
CA ASN A 60 -18.48 32.54 0.76
C ASN A 60 -17.93 33.49 -0.31
N HIS A 61 -16.80 33.15 -0.95
CA HIS A 61 -16.13 33.92 -1.99
C HIS A 61 -15.53 33.01 -3.09
N GLY A 62 -16.37 32.18 -3.71
CA GLY A 62 -15.96 31.24 -4.77
C GLY A 62 -15.92 29.80 -4.30
N SER A 63 -15.22 28.96 -5.08
CA SER A 63 -15.07 27.53 -4.79
C SER A 63 -14.37 27.29 -3.44
N PRO A 64 -14.72 26.21 -2.72
CA PRO A 64 -14.01 25.83 -1.52
C PRO A 64 -12.57 25.41 -1.88
N GLU A 65 -11.60 25.97 -1.16
CA GLU A 65 -10.17 25.70 -1.39
C GLU A 65 -9.56 25.03 -0.18
N THR A 66 -8.66 24.08 -0.44
CA THR A 66 -7.83 23.45 0.61
C THR A 66 -6.72 24.43 1.02
N TYR A 67 -6.53 24.64 2.32
CA TYR A 67 -5.51 25.57 2.84
C TYR A 67 -4.46 24.87 3.70
N ALA A 68 -3.18 25.05 3.38
CA ALA A 68 -2.05 24.52 4.14
C ALA A 68 -2.15 23.00 4.45
N ALA A 69 -2.45 22.20 3.41
CA ALA A 69 -2.44 20.73 3.47
C ALA A 69 -1.10 20.21 4.00
N GLY A 70 -1.14 19.14 4.80
CA GLY A 70 0.06 18.60 5.47
C GLY A 70 0.50 19.37 6.72
N SER A 71 -0.09 20.53 7.03
CA SER A 71 0.35 21.40 8.15
C SER A 71 -0.76 21.83 9.11
N LEU A 72 -1.86 22.42 8.63
CA LEU A 72 -2.90 23.00 9.50
C LEU A 72 -3.85 21.94 10.11
N GLY A 73 -3.96 20.79 9.45
CA GLY A 73 -4.90 19.73 9.78
C GLY A 73 -5.99 19.58 8.72
N ARG A 74 -6.47 18.35 8.56
CA ARG A 74 -7.34 17.95 7.44
C ARG A 74 -8.83 18.05 7.72
N PHE A 75 -9.25 18.14 8.98
CA PHE A 75 -10.66 18.14 9.37
C PHE A 75 -11.40 19.36 8.80
N GLY A 76 -12.31 19.13 7.85
CA GLY A 76 -13.07 20.19 7.17
C GLY A 76 -12.23 21.05 6.20
N ASN A 77 -11.06 20.57 5.81
CA ASN A 77 -10.07 21.32 5.01
C ASN A 77 -9.56 20.51 3.80
N GLU A 78 -10.27 19.46 3.41
CA GLU A 78 -10.00 18.69 2.19
C GLU A 78 -11.20 18.81 1.27
N THR A 79 -10.98 19.40 0.09
CA THR A 79 -12.05 19.81 -0.83
C THR A 79 -12.11 18.97 -2.11
N SER A 80 -11.39 17.84 -2.14
CA SER A 80 -11.43 16.84 -3.21
C SER A 80 -11.65 15.43 -2.65
N GLY A 81 -12.19 14.56 -3.50
CA GLY A 81 -12.27 13.14 -3.25
C GLY A 81 -10.91 12.46 -3.42
N TRP A 82 -10.66 11.41 -2.64
CA TRP A 82 -9.51 10.53 -2.80
C TRP A 82 -9.92 9.10 -2.52
N PHE A 83 -9.33 8.13 -3.21
CA PHE A 83 -9.52 6.72 -2.91
C PHE A 83 -8.21 5.93 -3.03
N ASP A 84 -8.10 4.89 -2.22
CA ASP A 84 -7.15 3.80 -2.35
C ASP A 84 -7.97 2.50 -2.37
N LEU A 85 -7.77 1.64 -3.37
CA LEU A 85 -8.42 0.34 -3.51
C LEU A 85 -7.35 -0.73 -3.73
N THR A 86 -7.10 -1.52 -2.70
CA THR A 86 -6.21 -2.68 -2.75
C THR A 86 -7.01 -3.95 -2.96
N LEU A 87 -6.65 -4.72 -3.97
CA LEU A 87 -7.16 -6.05 -4.27
C LEU A 87 -6.06 -7.08 -3.99
N ASN A 88 -6.39 -8.09 -3.19
CA ASN A 88 -5.50 -9.19 -2.86
C ASN A 88 -6.07 -10.49 -3.42
N GLN A 89 -5.23 -11.25 -4.12
CA GLN A 89 -5.56 -12.59 -4.59
C GLN A 89 -4.48 -13.56 -4.12
N ARG A 90 -4.84 -14.48 -3.21
CA ARG A 90 -3.97 -15.61 -2.86
C ARG A 90 -3.90 -16.54 -4.06
N VAL A 91 -2.72 -16.69 -4.64
CA VAL A 91 -2.46 -17.52 -5.83
C VAL A 91 -1.81 -18.86 -5.48
N TYR A 92 -1.29 -19.01 -4.26
CA TYR A 92 -0.72 -20.25 -3.75
C TYR A 92 -0.98 -20.40 -2.25
N ASN A 93 -1.30 -21.62 -1.81
CA ASN A 93 -1.48 -21.98 -0.39
C ASN A 93 -1.35 -23.49 -0.19
N GLN A 94 -0.15 -23.97 0.13
CA GLN A 94 0.13 -25.38 0.41
C GLN A 94 1.27 -25.49 1.42
N ASP A 95 1.26 -26.51 2.28
CA ASP A 95 2.37 -26.85 3.18
C ASP A 95 2.89 -25.68 4.05
N GLY A 96 1.98 -24.81 4.52
CA GLY A 96 2.34 -23.62 5.32
C GLY A 96 3.00 -22.49 4.51
N LYS A 97 3.02 -22.60 3.18
CA LYS A 97 3.55 -21.59 2.27
C LYS A 97 2.42 -20.91 1.53
N THR A 98 2.48 -19.59 1.44
CA THR A 98 1.46 -18.78 0.78
C THR A 98 2.09 -17.79 -0.18
N ALA A 99 1.43 -17.55 -1.31
CA ALA A 99 1.76 -16.44 -2.21
C ALA A 99 0.50 -15.65 -2.56
N THR A 100 0.59 -14.33 -2.52
CA THR A 100 -0.52 -13.41 -2.73
C THR A 100 -0.10 -12.33 -3.72
N ALA A 101 -0.86 -12.19 -4.80
CA ALA A 101 -0.75 -11.07 -5.72
C ALA A 101 -1.56 -9.89 -5.17
N VAL A 102 -0.97 -8.71 -5.17
CA VAL A 102 -1.54 -7.48 -4.60
C VAL A 102 -1.50 -6.38 -5.64
N VAL A 103 -2.63 -5.68 -5.83
CA VAL A 103 -2.74 -4.52 -6.72
C VAL A 103 -3.47 -3.42 -5.98
N THR A 104 -2.88 -2.23 -5.89
CA THR A 104 -3.53 -1.03 -5.34
C THR A 104 -3.73 0.00 -6.44
N TYR A 105 -4.97 0.45 -6.57
CA TYR A 105 -5.34 1.64 -7.35
C TYR A 105 -5.50 2.80 -6.38
N ASP A 106 -4.92 3.95 -6.67
CA ASP A 106 -5.27 5.18 -5.99
C ASP A 106 -5.49 6.33 -6.96
N GLY A 107 -6.14 7.38 -6.45
CA GLY A 107 -6.54 8.48 -7.29
C GLY A 107 -7.26 9.61 -6.58
N ASN A 108 -7.14 10.78 -7.19
CA ASN A 108 -7.95 11.95 -6.85
C ASN A 108 -9.23 11.94 -7.70
N VAL A 109 -10.34 12.30 -7.06
CA VAL A 109 -11.64 12.50 -7.72
C VAL A 109 -12.07 13.93 -7.46
N GLY A 110 -12.14 14.72 -8.53
CA GLY A 110 -12.59 16.10 -8.47
C GLY A 110 -14.07 16.22 -8.18
N GLU A 111 -14.44 17.17 -7.32
CA GLU A 111 -15.83 17.39 -6.90
C GLU A 111 -16.50 18.55 -7.67
N GLN A 112 -15.76 19.22 -8.56
CA GLN A 112 -16.24 20.39 -9.30
C GLN A 112 -17.01 20.06 -10.60
N TYR A 113 -16.75 18.89 -11.20
CA TYR A 113 -17.34 18.47 -12.48
C TYR A 113 -18.45 17.43 -12.27
N ASN A 114 -19.49 17.48 -13.09
CA ASN A 114 -20.59 16.50 -13.06
C ASN A 114 -20.16 15.14 -13.65
N ASP A 115 -19.38 15.18 -14.73
CA ASP A 115 -18.74 14.02 -15.37
C ASP A 115 -17.35 14.41 -15.86
N ALA A 116 -16.35 13.60 -15.54
CA ALA A 116 -14.98 13.79 -16.01
C ALA A 116 -14.25 12.45 -16.07
N TRP A 117 -13.36 12.30 -17.05
CA TRP A 117 -12.54 11.10 -17.22
C TRP A 117 -11.29 11.21 -16.35
N PHE A 118 -10.89 10.09 -15.73
CA PHE A 118 -9.59 10.01 -15.08
C PHE A 118 -8.46 9.99 -16.11
N GLY A 119 -7.37 10.68 -15.84
CA GLY A 119 -6.17 10.70 -16.69
C GLY A 119 -6.25 11.64 -17.91
N ASP A 120 -7.30 12.46 -18.00
CA ASP A 120 -7.36 13.58 -18.93
C ASP A 120 -6.50 14.74 -18.40
N SER A 121 -5.80 15.46 -19.29
CA SER A 121 -4.87 16.54 -18.91
C SER A 121 -5.57 17.79 -18.40
N ASP A 122 -6.87 17.91 -18.68
CA ASP A 122 -7.64 19.13 -18.47
C ASP A 122 -8.45 19.10 -17.16
N ASN A 123 -8.26 18.08 -16.31
CA ASN A 123 -8.92 17.98 -15.02
C ASN A 123 -8.07 17.29 -13.94
N GLU A 124 -8.56 17.32 -12.70
CA GLU A 124 -7.86 16.81 -11.52
C GLU A 124 -8.10 15.32 -11.22
N ASN A 125 -8.91 14.63 -12.03
CA ASN A 125 -9.20 13.22 -11.83
C ASN A 125 -8.03 12.38 -12.34
N ILE A 126 -7.41 11.63 -11.44
CA ILE A 126 -6.27 10.79 -11.76
C ILE A 126 -6.52 9.42 -11.15
N MET A 127 -6.13 8.37 -11.86
CA MET A 127 -6.04 7.01 -11.33
C MET A 127 -4.68 6.44 -11.71
N GLN A 128 -4.02 5.79 -10.76
CA GLN A 128 -2.74 5.14 -10.98
C GLN A 128 -2.64 3.80 -10.23
N PHE A 129 -1.65 3.00 -10.62
CA PHE A 129 -1.21 1.82 -9.87
C PHE A 129 -0.14 2.24 -8.87
N SER A 130 -0.48 2.30 -7.58
CA SER A 130 0.49 2.63 -6.54
C SER A 130 1.25 1.43 -6.01
N ASP A 131 0.61 0.26 -5.97
CA ASP A 131 1.24 -1.03 -5.70
C ASP A 131 0.85 -2.06 -6.76
N ILE A 132 1.84 -2.85 -7.19
CA ILE A 132 1.63 -4.09 -7.95
C ILE A 132 2.79 -5.04 -7.65
N PHE A 133 2.53 -6.04 -6.81
CA PHE A 133 3.57 -6.94 -6.35
C PHE A 133 3.04 -8.33 -5.98
N LEU A 134 3.97 -9.27 -5.89
CA LEU A 134 3.74 -10.58 -5.31
C LEU A 134 4.43 -10.62 -3.95
N THR A 135 3.72 -11.05 -2.91
CA THR A 135 4.29 -11.34 -1.59
C THR A 135 4.13 -12.81 -1.25
N THR A 136 5.10 -13.36 -0.52
CA THR A 136 5.20 -14.76 -0.16
C THR A 136 5.59 -14.94 1.30
N ARG A 137 5.10 -16.00 1.94
CA ARG A 137 5.47 -16.41 3.30
C ARG A 137 5.77 -17.89 3.34
N GLY A 138 6.73 -18.32 4.17
CA GLY A 138 7.17 -19.72 4.28
C GLY A 138 8.21 -20.17 3.23
N PHE A 139 8.60 -19.30 2.31
CA PHE A 139 9.54 -19.63 1.22
C PHE A 139 11.02 -19.39 1.57
N LEU A 140 11.31 -18.57 2.58
CA LEU A 140 12.67 -18.30 3.05
C LEU A 140 13.02 -19.24 4.23
N PRO A 141 13.92 -20.24 4.06
CA PRO A 141 14.20 -21.21 5.13
C PRO A 141 14.81 -20.58 6.40
N PHE A 142 15.53 -19.48 6.24
CA PHE A 142 16.15 -18.74 7.35
C PHE A 142 15.19 -17.76 8.04
N ALA A 143 14.01 -17.53 7.46
CA ALA A 143 13.01 -16.58 7.92
C ALA A 143 11.59 -17.04 7.51
N PRO A 144 11.11 -18.20 8.02
CA PRO A 144 9.88 -18.82 7.52
C PRO A 144 8.62 -17.95 7.72
N ASP A 145 8.60 -17.13 8.77
CA ASP A 145 7.47 -16.25 9.09
C ASP A 145 7.57 -14.86 8.44
N ALA A 146 8.69 -14.54 7.78
CA ALA A 146 8.88 -13.27 7.10
C ALA A 146 8.11 -13.22 5.78
N ASP A 147 7.70 -12.02 5.41
CA ASP A 147 7.10 -11.73 4.12
C ASP A 147 8.21 -11.38 3.12
N PHE A 148 8.26 -12.07 1.99
CA PHE A 148 9.18 -11.76 0.90
C PHE A 148 8.39 -11.31 -0.32
N TRP A 149 8.70 -10.12 -0.83
CA TRP A 149 7.95 -9.51 -1.93
C TRP A 149 8.83 -9.02 -3.06
N VAL A 150 8.25 -8.99 -4.27
CA VAL A 150 8.85 -8.45 -5.49
C VAL A 150 7.78 -7.69 -6.29
N GLY A 151 8.11 -6.49 -6.74
CA GLY A 151 7.24 -5.67 -7.59
C GLY A 151 7.33 -4.19 -7.27
N LYS A 152 6.35 -3.41 -7.75
CA LYS A 152 6.17 -2.02 -7.31
C LYS A 152 5.56 -2.07 -5.92
N HIS A 153 6.42 -1.94 -4.91
CA HIS A 153 6.04 -1.90 -3.51
C HIS A 153 7.13 -1.20 -2.69
N LYS A 154 6.76 -0.71 -1.51
CA LYS A 154 7.65 -0.01 -0.57
C LYS A 154 7.34 -0.41 0.86
N LEU A 155 8.34 -0.31 1.73
CA LEU A 155 8.15 -0.56 3.15
C LEU A 155 7.11 0.42 3.74
N PRO A 156 6.30 -0.01 4.74
CA PRO A 156 5.16 0.75 5.24
C PRO A 156 5.48 2.17 5.69
N GLN A 157 4.62 3.14 5.39
CA GLN A 157 4.82 4.54 5.78
C GLN A 157 4.28 4.83 7.18
N TYR A 158 4.80 5.87 7.82
CA TYR A 158 4.29 6.37 9.10
C TYR A 158 3.60 7.70 8.88
N GLU A 159 2.33 7.78 9.28
CA GLU A 159 1.50 8.96 9.03
C GLU A 159 1.00 9.60 10.32
N ILE A 160 1.03 10.93 10.36
CA ILE A 160 0.24 11.72 11.30
C ILE A 160 -1.12 11.98 10.66
N GLN A 161 -2.09 11.10 10.96
CA GLN A 161 -3.40 11.06 10.29
C GLN A 161 -4.13 12.41 10.27
N MET A 162 -4.08 13.16 11.38
CA MET A 162 -4.78 14.46 11.49
C MET A 162 -4.25 15.51 10.52
N LEU A 163 -2.99 15.37 10.08
CA LEU A 163 -2.33 16.28 9.15
C LEU A 163 -2.27 15.73 7.72
N ASP A 164 -2.55 14.44 7.51
CA ASP A 164 -2.21 13.71 6.28
C ASP A 164 -0.71 13.83 5.95
N TRP A 165 0.14 13.85 6.98
CA TRP A 165 1.57 13.99 6.81
C TRP A 165 2.27 12.65 7.00
N LYS A 166 2.77 12.12 5.88
CA LYS A 166 3.54 10.87 5.82
C LYS A 166 5.04 11.17 5.98
N THR A 167 5.69 10.41 6.84
CA THR A 167 7.14 10.37 7.02
C THR A 167 7.71 9.13 6.36
N LEU A 168 9.01 9.14 6.04
CA LEU A 168 9.70 8.04 5.36
C LEU A 168 9.06 7.69 4.02
N THR A 169 8.62 8.72 3.29
CA THR A 169 8.11 8.53 1.94
C THR A 169 9.25 8.07 1.04
N ALA A 170 8.97 7.01 0.29
CA ALA A 170 9.76 6.60 -0.84
C ALA A 170 8.81 6.57 -2.03
N ASP A 171 9.12 7.35 -3.06
CA ASP A 171 8.62 7.03 -4.38
C ASP A 171 9.40 5.78 -4.81
N VAL A 172 8.69 4.70 -5.08
CA VAL A 172 9.30 3.44 -5.50
C VAL A 172 8.59 2.98 -6.76
N ALA A 173 9.36 2.80 -7.83
CA ALA A 173 8.86 2.26 -9.09
C ALA A 173 8.89 0.72 -9.08
N ALA A 174 9.97 0.13 -8.58
CA ALA A 174 10.10 -1.32 -8.44
C ALA A 174 11.11 -1.67 -7.33
N GLY A 175 10.94 -2.84 -6.72
CA GLY A 175 11.86 -3.32 -5.71
C GLY A 175 11.66 -4.78 -5.33
N VAL A 176 12.47 -5.17 -4.36
CA VAL A 176 12.39 -6.44 -3.64
C VAL A 176 12.59 -6.16 -2.16
N GLY A 177 11.89 -6.89 -1.30
CA GLY A 177 12.06 -6.72 0.14
C GLY A 177 11.68 -7.93 0.96
N ILE A 178 12.16 -7.90 2.20
CA ILE A 178 11.79 -8.78 3.29
C ILE A 178 11.17 -7.92 4.38
N GLU A 179 10.01 -8.31 4.86
CA GLU A 179 9.30 -7.65 5.97
C GLU A 179 9.00 -8.65 7.08
N ASN A 180 8.86 -8.14 8.30
CA ASN A 180 8.49 -8.90 9.48
C ASN A 180 9.45 -10.04 9.80
N TRP A 181 10.73 -9.89 9.46
CA TRP A 181 11.74 -10.89 9.82
C TRP A 181 12.11 -10.75 11.29
N LEU A 182 11.63 -11.70 12.10
CA LEU A 182 11.98 -11.76 13.52
C LEU A 182 13.49 -11.98 13.68
N LEU A 183 14.19 -10.97 14.20
CA LEU A 183 15.63 -10.99 14.42
C LEU A 183 15.94 -10.51 15.84
N GLY A 184 16.29 -11.46 16.71
CA GLY A 184 16.54 -11.19 18.12
C GLY A 184 15.29 -10.61 18.81
N PRO A 185 15.39 -9.49 19.53
CA PRO A 185 14.26 -8.90 20.27
C PRO A 185 13.27 -8.09 19.41
N GLY A 186 13.52 -7.89 18.12
CA GLY A 186 12.73 -7.02 17.25
C GLY A 186 12.47 -7.61 15.86
N MET A 187 11.89 -6.80 14.98
CA MET A 187 11.58 -7.15 13.59
C MET A 187 12.48 -6.37 12.65
N LEU A 188 13.14 -7.05 11.73
CA LEU A 188 13.93 -6.44 10.66
C LEU A 188 13.12 -6.42 9.36
N ASP A 189 13.04 -5.26 8.74
CA ASP A 189 12.61 -5.11 7.35
C ASP A 189 13.77 -4.55 6.52
N VAL A 190 13.90 -5.07 5.30
CA VAL A 190 14.93 -4.66 4.35
C VAL A 190 14.31 -4.57 2.97
N SER A 191 14.57 -3.50 2.23
CA SER A 191 14.23 -3.43 0.81
C SER A 191 15.35 -2.84 -0.03
N LEU A 192 15.41 -3.29 -1.28
CA LEU A 192 16.16 -2.68 -2.36
C LEU A 192 15.13 -2.16 -3.38
N SER A 193 15.20 -0.88 -3.69
CA SER A 193 14.25 -0.24 -4.60
C SER A 193 14.94 0.62 -5.65
N ARG A 194 14.23 0.82 -6.75
CA ARG A 194 14.57 1.77 -7.82
C ARG A 194 13.52 2.86 -7.91
N ASP A 195 14.02 4.07 -8.10
CA ASP A 195 13.27 5.27 -8.45
C ASP A 195 14.12 6.10 -9.42
N ASP A 196 13.49 6.70 -10.42
CA ASP A 196 14.21 7.47 -11.43
C ASP A 196 13.80 8.94 -11.28
N VAL A 197 14.80 9.83 -11.28
CA VAL A 197 14.61 11.27 -11.03
C VAL A 197 15.02 12.03 -12.27
N ASP A 198 14.23 13.03 -12.66
CA ASP A 198 14.59 13.94 -13.73
C ASP A 198 15.60 14.98 -13.23
N VAL A 199 16.82 14.92 -13.79
CA VAL A 199 17.90 15.85 -13.49
C VAL A 199 17.94 16.92 -14.57
N TYR A 200 17.84 18.18 -14.16
CA TYR A 200 17.87 19.33 -15.07
C TYR A 200 19.28 19.63 -15.61
N SER A 201 19.33 20.16 -16.82
CA SER A 201 20.48 20.90 -17.32
C SER A 201 20.70 22.17 -16.48
N ARG A 202 21.93 22.70 -16.46
CA ARG A 202 22.25 23.92 -15.69
C ARG A 202 21.43 25.15 -16.10
N ASN A 203 20.97 25.19 -17.34
CA ASN A 203 20.12 26.25 -17.88
C ASN A 203 18.60 25.98 -17.73
N PHE A 204 18.20 24.85 -17.12
CA PHE A 204 16.81 24.44 -16.89
C PHE A 204 15.96 24.21 -18.15
N GLU A 205 16.58 24.08 -19.33
CA GLU A 205 15.84 23.87 -20.59
C GLU A 205 15.54 22.39 -20.87
N HIS A 206 16.34 21.48 -20.30
CA HIS A 206 16.25 20.04 -20.58
C HIS A 206 16.37 19.22 -19.30
N THR A 207 15.79 18.02 -19.31
CA THR A 207 15.97 17.01 -18.27
C THR A 207 16.59 15.75 -18.85
N THR A 208 17.30 15.00 -17.99
CA THR A 208 17.71 13.63 -18.25
C THR A 208 17.23 12.77 -17.09
N GLN A 209 16.63 11.62 -17.40
CA GLN A 209 16.19 10.68 -16.37
C GLN A 209 17.39 9.95 -15.79
N MET A 210 17.62 10.11 -14.48
CA MET A 210 18.70 9.49 -13.73
C MET A 210 18.17 8.31 -12.92
N ASN A 211 18.73 7.13 -13.14
CA ASN A 211 18.39 5.97 -12.34
C ASN A 211 18.93 6.12 -10.91
N THR A 212 18.08 5.92 -9.91
CA THR A 212 18.48 5.90 -8.48
C THR A 212 18.12 4.56 -7.87
N ASN A 213 19.02 4.01 -7.06
CA ASN A 213 18.78 2.79 -6.30
C ASN A 213 18.89 3.11 -4.81
N SER A 214 17.99 2.53 -4.04
CA SER A 214 17.87 2.79 -2.61
C SER A 214 17.88 1.49 -1.82
N ILE A 215 18.54 1.51 -0.67
CA ILE A 215 18.46 0.45 0.34
C ILE A 215 17.78 1.06 1.57
N ASP A 216 16.68 0.45 2.03
CA ASP A 216 15.94 0.83 3.23
C ASP A 216 16.05 -0.31 4.27
N LEU A 217 16.48 0.04 5.48
CA LEU A 217 16.70 -0.87 6.59
C LEU A 217 15.93 -0.37 7.80
N ARG A 218 15.06 -1.21 8.37
CA ARG A 218 14.23 -0.85 9.52
C ARG A 218 14.28 -1.93 10.57
N TYR A 219 14.76 -1.59 11.76
CA TYR A 219 14.70 -2.47 12.91
C TYR A 219 13.66 -1.96 13.89
N ARG A 220 12.51 -2.62 13.93
CA ARG A 220 11.30 -2.17 14.62
C ARG A 220 10.99 -3.00 15.86
N ASN A 221 10.12 -2.43 16.69
CA ASN A 221 9.50 -3.11 17.83
C ASN A 221 10.52 -3.64 18.85
N ILE A 222 11.64 -2.94 19.03
CA ILE A 222 12.64 -3.28 20.04
C ILE A 222 12.05 -2.93 21.41
N PRO A 223 11.85 -3.88 22.33
CA PRO A 223 11.27 -3.60 23.63
C PRO A 223 12.24 -2.78 24.48
N LEU A 224 11.75 -1.68 25.06
CA LEU A 224 12.52 -0.86 26.00
C LEU A 224 12.01 -1.04 27.44
N TRP A 225 10.69 -0.96 27.64
CA TRP A 225 10.00 -1.19 28.91
C TRP A 225 8.56 -1.66 28.64
N LYS A 226 7.75 -1.85 29.69
CA LYS A 226 6.35 -2.26 29.55
C LYS A 226 5.58 -1.26 28.66
N ASP A 227 5.05 -1.76 27.55
CA ASP A 227 4.29 -0.99 26.55
C ASP A 227 5.12 0.07 25.78
N GLY A 228 6.45 0.05 25.90
CA GLY A 228 7.36 0.98 25.20
C GLY A 228 8.30 0.25 24.24
N THR A 229 8.32 0.68 22.98
CA THR A 229 9.21 0.15 21.93
C THR A 229 10.02 1.24 21.24
N LEU A 230 11.15 0.84 20.67
CA LEU A 230 11.98 1.64 19.78
C LEU A 230 11.97 1.05 18.37
N SER A 231 12.02 1.92 17.37
CA SER A 231 12.36 1.54 16.00
C SER A 231 13.55 2.36 15.53
N LEU A 232 14.42 1.81 14.69
CA LEU A 232 15.53 2.52 14.08
C LEU A 232 15.47 2.27 12.58
N MET A 233 15.60 3.32 11.79
CA MET A 233 15.39 3.27 10.35
C MET A 233 16.48 4.06 9.65
N ALA A 234 17.03 3.47 8.59
CA ALA A 234 18.07 4.06 7.77
C ALA A 234 17.78 3.79 6.30
N LYS A 235 17.83 4.84 5.49
CA LYS A 235 17.74 4.74 4.04
C LYS A 235 18.96 5.38 3.41
N TYR A 236 19.52 4.69 2.43
CA TYR A 236 20.59 5.17 1.57
C TYR A 236 20.12 5.12 0.12
N SER A 237 20.34 6.20 -0.63
CA SER A 237 20.00 6.26 -2.05
C SER A 237 21.19 6.75 -2.86
N SER A 238 21.46 6.13 -4.00
CA SER A 238 22.60 6.46 -4.86
C SER A 238 22.22 6.43 -6.34
N PRO A 239 22.62 7.44 -7.13
CA PRO A 239 22.41 7.45 -8.57
C PRO A 239 23.31 6.43 -9.28
N ASN A 240 22.73 5.66 -10.18
CA ASN A 240 23.41 4.75 -11.09
C ASN A 240 23.54 5.40 -12.47
N LYS A 241 24.63 6.16 -12.62
CA LYS A 241 24.86 7.04 -13.76
C LYS A 241 25.40 6.28 -14.97
N THR A 242 24.86 6.57 -16.15
CA THR A 242 25.49 6.20 -17.42
C THR A 242 26.77 6.99 -17.66
N ASP A 243 27.61 6.55 -18.60
CA ASP A 243 28.85 7.27 -18.91
C ASP A 243 28.58 8.66 -19.49
N GLN A 244 27.55 8.79 -20.33
CA GLN A 244 27.10 10.10 -20.83
C GLN A 244 26.67 11.04 -19.69
N GLN A 245 25.98 10.51 -18.68
CA GLN A 245 25.57 11.32 -17.52
C GLN A 245 26.77 11.77 -16.69
N LYS A 246 27.80 10.93 -16.51
CA LYS A 246 29.05 11.34 -15.86
C LYS A 246 29.77 12.42 -16.66
N ASP A 247 29.84 12.28 -17.98
CA ASP A 247 30.47 13.28 -18.85
C ASP A 247 29.72 14.62 -18.80
N ASN A 248 28.39 14.57 -18.76
CA ASN A 248 27.52 15.73 -18.61
C ASN A 248 27.69 16.46 -17.27
N GLU A 249 27.96 15.72 -16.19
CA GLU A 249 28.32 16.32 -14.90
C GLU A 249 29.73 16.92 -14.93
N ASN A 250 30.70 16.20 -15.52
CA ASN A 250 32.10 16.64 -15.61
C ASN A 250 32.29 17.90 -16.45
N ASN A 251 31.47 18.07 -17.49
CA ASN A 251 31.51 19.26 -18.36
C ASN A 251 30.54 20.37 -17.90
N ASP A 252 29.92 20.22 -16.72
CA ASP A 252 29.00 21.18 -16.11
C ASP A 252 27.75 21.50 -16.96
N SER A 253 27.31 20.57 -17.81
CA SER A 253 26.06 20.75 -18.60
C SER A 253 24.81 20.40 -17.80
N TYR A 254 24.92 19.47 -16.84
CA TYR A 254 23.83 19.05 -15.94
C TYR A 254 24.23 19.19 -14.48
N PHE A 255 23.23 19.30 -13.59
CA PHE A 255 23.47 19.26 -12.15
C PHE A 255 24.03 17.89 -11.72
N GLU A 256 25.04 17.90 -10.85
CA GLU A 256 25.58 16.69 -10.25
C GLU A 256 24.58 16.08 -9.27
N MET A 257 24.21 14.81 -9.50
CA MET A 257 23.41 14.04 -8.55
C MET A 257 24.30 13.34 -7.53
N LYS A 258 23.97 13.48 -6.25
CA LYS A 258 24.73 12.92 -5.13
C LYS A 258 23.92 11.86 -4.39
N ASP A 259 24.65 11.04 -3.64
CA ASP A 259 24.05 10.09 -2.71
C ASP A 259 23.31 10.83 -1.59
N SER A 260 22.30 10.17 -1.02
CA SER A 260 21.53 10.70 0.11
C SER A 260 21.37 9.66 1.21
N TRP A 261 21.27 10.18 2.45
CA TRP A 261 21.08 9.39 3.66
C TRP A 261 19.91 9.97 4.46
N MET A 262 19.08 9.09 5.00
CA MET A 262 18.01 9.44 5.93
C MET A 262 18.08 8.51 7.13
N LEU A 263 18.02 9.08 8.33
CA LEU A 263 18.05 8.36 9.61
C LEU A 263 16.84 8.77 10.44
N THR A 264 16.16 7.80 11.06
CA THR A 264 14.97 8.04 11.87
C THR A 264 14.91 7.04 13.03
N SER A 265 14.32 7.44 14.15
CA SER A 265 14.15 6.63 15.37
C SER A 265 12.79 6.87 16.01
#